data_AF-A0A0F9I6V6-F1
#
_entry.id   AF-A0A0F9I6V6-F1
#
_cell.length_a   1.000
_cell.length_b   1.000
_cell.length_c   1.000
_cell.angle_alpha   90.00
_cell.angle_beta   90.00
_cell.angle_gamma   90.00
#
_symmetry.space_group_name_H-M   'P 1'
#
loop_
_entity.id
_entity.type
_entity.pdbx_description
1 polymer ?
#
loop_
_entity_poly.entity_id
_entity_poly.type
_entity_poly.pdbx_seq_one_letter_code
_entity_poly.pdbx_strand_id
1 'polypeptide(L)' 'MARITKTRLEDLKEACGQAETPFYVSAYSPGDGVTRYRFFSKPGNTYFGPGNGDFTALGWKEAAVYANGRGAFI' A
#
# COMPACT_ATOMS: atom_id res chain seq x y z
N MET A 1 -4.73 13.12 25.64
CA MET A 1 -4.78 11.97 24.71
C MET A 1 -3.83 12.24 23.56
N ALA A 2 -2.79 11.41 23.37
CA ALA A 2 -1.87 11.58 22.25
C ALA A 2 -2.57 11.21 20.93
N ARG A 3 -2.48 12.08 19.93
CA ARG A 3 -2.98 11.80 18.58
C ARG A 3 -2.06 10.74 17.95
N ILE A 4 -2.49 9.49 17.89
CA ILE A 4 -1.77 8.45 17.14
C ILE A 4 -1.79 8.89 15.68
N THR A 5 -0.64 9.30 15.16
CA THR A 5 -0.50 9.70 13.75
C THR A 5 -0.34 8.41 12.96
N LYS A 6 -1.32 8.08 12.13
CA LYS A 6 -1.24 6.94 11.21
C LYS A 6 0.00 7.10 10.33
N THR A 7 0.72 6.01 10.14
CA THR A 7 1.80 5.95 9.15
C THR A 7 1.20 5.92 7.73
N ARG A 8 1.98 6.37 6.76
CA ARG A 8 1.62 6.25 5.33
C ARG A 8 1.19 4.83 4.93
N LEU A 9 1.84 3.80 5.46
CA LEU A 9 1.47 2.42 5.18
C LEU A 9 0.09 2.07 5.77
N GLU A 10 -0.21 2.53 6.97
CA GLU A 10 -1.53 2.31 7.59
C GLU A 10 -2.63 3.04 6.82
N ASP A 11 -2.39 4.28 6.40
CA ASP A 11 -3.34 5.02 5.55
C ASP A 11 -3.61 4.28 4.23
N LEU A 12 -2.57 3.77 3.55
CA LEU A 12 -2.78 2.98 2.35
C LEU A 12 -3.51 1.67 2.63
N LYS A 13 -3.19 0.96 3.71
CA LYS A 13 -3.88 -0.29 4.05
C LYS A 13 -5.36 -0.07 4.32
N GLU A 14 -5.71 0.99 5.03
CA GLU A 14 -7.10 1.36 5.29
C GLU A 14 -7.82 1.71 3.98
N ALA A 15 -7.24 2.58 3.16
CA ALA A 15 -7.79 2.99 1.88
C ALA A 15 -8.01 1.79 0.93
N CYS A 16 -7.00 0.91 0.77
CA CYS A 16 -7.10 -0.26 -0.10
C CYS A 16 -8.16 -1.26 0.38
N GLY A 17 -8.41 -1.32 1.71
CA GLY A 17 -9.45 -2.15 2.31
C GLY A 17 -10.87 -1.56 2.16
N GLN A 18 -11.00 -0.27 1.89
CA GLN A 18 -12.27 0.43 1.69
C GLN A 18 -12.71 0.51 0.22
N ALA A 19 -11.84 0.17 -0.73
CA ALA A 19 -12.17 0.14 -2.15
C ALA A 19 -13.29 -0.88 -2.46
N GLU A 20 -14.11 -0.59 -3.47
CA GLU A 20 -15.20 -1.48 -3.92
C GLU A 20 -14.71 -2.90 -4.24
N THR A 21 -13.52 -3.02 -4.83
CA THR A 21 -12.77 -4.27 -4.93
C THR A 21 -11.54 -4.18 -4.03
N PRO A 22 -11.58 -4.73 -2.80
CA PRO A 22 -10.48 -4.61 -1.86
C PRO A 22 -9.16 -5.18 -2.41
N PHE A 23 -8.08 -4.48 -2.12
CA PHE A 23 -6.73 -4.91 -2.44
C PHE A 23 -5.79 -4.60 -1.27
N TYR A 24 -4.55 -5.04 -1.37
CA TYR A 24 -3.63 -5.09 -0.24
C TYR A 24 -2.31 -4.44 -0.60
N VAL A 25 -1.61 -3.93 0.41
CA VAL A 25 -0.32 -3.27 0.25
C VAL A 25 0.65 -3.70 1.34
N SER A 26 1.91 -3.88 0.96
CA SER A 26 3.04 -4.03 1.87
C SER A 26 4.12 -3.04 1.51
N ALA A 27 4.85 -2.52 2.51
CA ALA A 27 6.00 -1.66 2.27
C ALA A 27 7.31 -2.39 2.55
N TYR A 28 8.37 -1.96 1.86
CA TYR A 28 9.74 -2.35 2.12
C TYR A 28 10.69 -1.17 1.92
N SER A 29 11.60 -0.97 2.86
CA SER A 29 12.61 0.09 2.84
C SER A 29 13.99 -0.54 3.05
N PRO A 30 14.79 -0.78 1.99
CA PRO A 30 16.10 -1.42 2.10
C PRO A 30 17.21 -0.52 2.66
N GLY A 31 16.92 0.74 3.02
CA GLY A 31 17.91 1.71 3.50
C GLY A 31 18.52 2.59 2.41
N ASP A 32 18.02 2.52 1.18
CA ASP A 32 18.44 3.35 0.04
C ASP A 32 17.71 4.71 -0.05
N GLY A 33 16.97 5.08 1.00
CA GLY A 33 16.16 6.30 1.03
C GLY A 33 14.80 6.18 0.33
N VAL A 34 14.47 5.03 -0.28
CA VAL A 34 13.19 4.84 -1.00
C VAL A 34 12.36 3.72 -0.37
N THR A 35 11.20 4.10 0.18
CA THR A 35 10.18 3.14 0.59
C THR A 35 9.38 2.67 -0.62
N ARG A 36 9.36 1.36 -0.85
CA ARG A 36 8.63 0.71 -1.93
C ARG A 36 7.32 0.18 -1.39
N TYR A 37 6.25 0.32 -2.16
CA TYR A 37 4.92 -0.17 -1.80
C TYR A 37 4.47 -1.17 -2.85
N ARG A 38 4.40 -2.45 -2.47
CA ARG A 38 3.94 -3.54 -3.34
C ARG A 38 2.48 -3.79 -3.08
N PHE A 39 1.68 -3.79 -4.15
CA PHE A 39 0.25 -4.00 -4.13
C PHE A 39 -0.12 -5.41 -4.59
N PHE A 40 -1.19 -5.96 -4.03
CA PHE A 40 -1.66 -7.32 -4.27
C PHE A 40 -3.18 -7.33 -4.37
N SER A 41 -3.72 -8.13 -5.30
CA SER A 41 -5.17 -8.39 -5.37
C SER A 41 -5.67 -9.46 -4.40
N LYS A 42 -4.77 -10.14 -3.67
CA LYS A 42 -5.13 -11.21 -2.71
C LYS A 42 -4.59 -10.92 -1.31
N PRO A 43 -5.34 -11.26 -0.25
CA PRO A 43 -4.89 -11.11 1.12
C PRO A 43 -3.73 -12.06 1.44
N GLY A 44 -3.06 -11.82 2.58
CA GLY A 44 -2.05 -12.73 3.12
C GLY A 44 -0.69 -12.67 2.44
N ASN A 45 -0.46 -11.71 1.55
CA ASN A 45 0.83 -11.52 0.89
C ASN A 45 1.74 -10.58 1.67
N THR A 46 3.03 -10.89 1.68
CA THR A 46 4.10 -10.03 2.19
C THR A 46 4.81 -9.35 1.02
N TYR A 47 5.63 -8.33 1.29
CA TYR A 47 6.39 -7.64 0.24
C TYR A 47 7.22 -8.60 -0.64
N PHE A 48 7.86 -9.61 -0.04
CA PHE A 48 8.62 -10.65 -0.76
C PHE A 48 7.82 -11.92 -1.04
N GLY A 49 6.53 -11.92 -0.75
CA GLY A 49 5.67 -13.08 -0.93
C GLY A 49 5.59 -13.51 -2.40
N PRO A 50 5.34 -14.80 -2.66
CA PRO A 50 5.23 -15.35 -4.01
C PRO A 50 3.97 -14.87 -4.73
N GLY A 51 2.96 -14.37 -4.01
CA GLY A 51 1.65 -14.08 -4.58
C GLY A 51 1.60 -12.75 -5.32
N ASN A 52 1.12 -12.83 -6.56
CA ASN A 52 0.36 -11.83 -7.33
C ASN A 52 0.61 -10.37 -6.92
N GLY A 53 1.87 -9.94 -6.96
CA GLY A 53 2.20 -8.53 -6.88
C GLY A 53 1.77 -7.88 -8.18
N ASP A 54 0.71 -7.10 -8.16
CA ASP A 54 0.16 -6.49 -9.38
C ASP A 54 0.99 -5.27 -9.79
N PHE A 55 1.50 -4.54 -8.80
CA PHE A 55 2.23 -3.30 -9.00
C PHE A 55 3.16 -3.00 -7.82
N THR A 56 4.29 -2.34 -8.08
CA THR A 56 5.20 -1.83 -7.05
C THR A 56 5.47 -0.35 -7.29
N ALA A 57 5.00 0.49 -6.38
CA ALA A 57 5.28 1.93 -6.38
C ALA A 57 6.61 2.24 -5.70
N LEU A 58 7.39 3.14 -6.29
CA LEU A 58 8.66 3.65 -5.75
C LEU A 58 8.41 4.96 -5.01
N GLY A 59 7.82 4.85 -3.82
CA GLY A 59 7.56 5.97 -2.93
C GLY A 59 6.07 6.28 -2.76
N TRP A 60 5.81 7.19 -1.84
CA TRP A 60 4.45 7.50 -1.37
C TRP A 60 3.54 8.07 -2.47
N LYS A 61 4.04 9.03 -3.26
CA LYS A 61 3.21 9.75 -4.23
C LYS A 61 2.64 8.79 -5.28
N GLU A 62 3.48 7.91 -5.81
CA GLU A 62 3.07 6.91 -6.80
C GLU A 62 2.12 5.88 -6.19
N ALA A 63 2.39 5.44 -4.94
CA ALA A 63 1.51 4.52 -4.23
C ALA A 63 0.10 5.12 -4.02
N ALA A 64 0.03 6.40 -3.65
CA ALA A 64 -1.23 7.12 -3.46
C ALA A 64 -2.01 7.27 -4.78
N VAL A 65 -1.32 7.62 -5.88
CA VAL A 65 -1.94 7.71 -7.21
C VAL A 65 -2.48 6.37 -7.67
N TYR A 66 -1.71 5.29 -7.52
CA TYR A 66 -2.15 3.94 -7.88
C TYR A 66 -3.37 3.50 -7.07
N ALA A 67 -3.32 3.71 -5.75
CA ALA A 67 -4.43 3.35 -4.88
C ALA A 67 -5.69 4.17 -5.21
N ASN A 68 -5.55 5.48 -5.47
CA ASN A 68 -6.65 6.32 -5.91
C ASN A 68 -7.25 5.85 -7.24
N GLY A 69 -6.41 5.53 -8.23
CA GLY A 69 -6.86 4.98 -9.51
C GLY A 69 -7.60 3.64 -9.40
N ARG A 70 -7.41 2.90 -8.31
CA ARG A 70 -8.16 1.66 -7.97
C ARG A 70 -9.34 1.90 -7.03
N GLY A 71 -9.71 3.16 -6.76
CA GLY A 71 -10.87 3.52 -5.95
C GLY A 71 -10.64 3.48 -4.43
N ALA A 72 -9.39 3.53 -3.96
CA ALA A 72 -9.08 3.54 -2.53
C ALA A 72 -9.27 4.91 -1.85
N PHE A 73 -9.24 6.00 -2.63
CA PHE A 73 -9.43 7.36 -2.15
C PHE A 73 -10.59 7.99 -2.91
N ILE A 74 -11.81 7.76 -2.43
CA ILE A 74 -13.03 8.42 -2.92
C ILE A 74 -13.32 9.71 -2.15
#